data_AF-A0AAU9SNF4-F1
#
_entry.id   AF-A0AAU9SNF4-F1
#
_cell.length_a   1.000
_cell.length_b   1.000
_cell.length_c   1.000
_cell.angle_alpha   90.00
_cell.angle_beta   90.00
_cell.angle_gamma   90.00
#
_symmetry.space_group_name_H-M   'P 1'
#
loop_
_entity.id
_entity.type
_entity.pdbx_description
1 polymer ?
#
loop_
_entity_poly.entity_id
_entity_poly.type
_entity_poly.pdbx_seq_one_letter_code
_entity_poly.pdbx_strand_id
1 'polypeptide(L)' 'MRMVTKESQGQEMCRDVLMRENCEEWPCNNLCTQKWNGSGMCFQNEQIKSCLCTFPCKI' A
#
# COMPACT_ATOMS: atom_id res chain seq x y z
N MET A 1 8.26 9.23 -29.24
CA MET A 1 8.97 8.31 -28.33
C MET A 1 8.08 8.00 -27.13
N ARG A 2 7.70 6.74 -26.90
CA ARG A 2 7.14 6.33 -25.60
C ARG A 2 8.31 6.15 -24.65
N MET A 3 8.42 7.02 -23.65
CA MET A 3 9.41 6.86 -22.59
C MET A 3 8.95 5.68 -21.74
N VAL A 4 9.56 4.51 -21.98
CA VAL A 4 9.44 3.36 -21.10
C VAL A 4 10.23 3.73 -19.84
N THR A 5 9.53 4.24 -18.83
CA THR A 5 10.09 4.36 -17.48
C THR A 5 10.47 2.95 -17.06
N LYS A 6 11.77 2.67 -17.04
CA LYS A 6 12.33 1.51 -16.35
C LYS A 6 11.98 1.68 -14.87
N GLU A 7 10.85 1.12 -14.45
CA GLU A 7 10.60 0.87 -13.04
C GLU A 7 11.69 -0.10 -12.57
N SER A 8 12.44 0.36 -11.59
CA SER A 8 13.63 -0.27 -11.02
C SER A 8 13.36 -1.73 -10.63
N GLN A 9 14.41 -2.56 -10.72
CA GLN A 9 14.46 -3.96 -10.27
C GLN A 9 14.15 -4.13 -8.78
N GLY A 10 12.87 -4.09 -8.42
CA GLY A 10 12.32 -4.62 -7.17
C GLY A 10 11.24 -5.63 -7.53
N GLN A 11 10.97 -6.59 -6.64
CA GLN A 11 9.81 -7.46 -6.78
C GLN A 11 8.57 -6.60 -7.10
N GLU A 12 7.69 -7.04 -8.00
CA GLU A 12 6.47 -6.30 -8.31
C GLU A 12 5.67 -6.13 -7.01
N MET A 13 5.54 -4.88 -6.54
CA MET A 13 4.85 -4.56 -5.29
C MET A 13 3.47 -4.01 -5.63
N CYS A 14 2.44 -4.73 -5.19
CA CYS A 14 1.05 -4.35 -5.31
C CYS A 14 0.67 -3.39 -4.19
N ARG A 15 -0.27 -2.49 -4.49
CA ARG A 15 -0.80 -1.52 -3.53
C ARG A 15 -2.32 -1.60 -3.48
N ASP A 16 -2.89 -1.56 -2.29
CA ASP A 16 -4.33 -1.63 -2.06
C ASP A 16 -4.73 -0.73 -0.88
N VAL A 17 -5.94 -0.19 -0.89
CA VAL A 17 -6.44 0.74 0.13
C VAL A 17 -7.54 0.06 0.94
N LEU A 18 -7.23 -0.35 2.17
CA LEU A 18 -8.16 -1.11 3.02
C LEU A 18 -9.11 -0.26 3.85
N MET A 19 -8.64 0.88 4.33
CA MET A 19 -9.42 1.76 5.20
C MET A 19 -9.50 3.12 4.56
N ARG A 20 -10.72 3.64 4.45
CA ARG A 20 -11.00 4.96 3.94
C ARG A 20 -11.41 5.95 5.02
N GLU A 21 -11.35 5.62 6.32
CA GLU A 21 -11.51 6.59 7.42
C GLU A 21 -10.80 6.03 8.68
N ASN A 22 -10.41 6.89 9.62
CA ASN A 22 -9.77 6.52 10.91
C ASN A 22 -8.53 5.62 10.79
N CYS A 23 -7.61 5.94 9.87
CA CYS A 23 -6.36 5.19 9.77
C CYS A 23 -5.42 5.45 10.95
N GLU A 24 -5.28 4.45 11.81
CA GLU A 24 -4.23 4.35 12.82
C GLU A 24 -3.07 3.50 12.28
N GLU A 25 -1.82 3.94 12.49
CA GLU A 25 -0.66 3.31 11.84
C GLU A 25 -0.48 1.85 12.24
N TRP A 26 -0.64 1.54 13.53
CA TRP A 26 -0.45 0.18 14.02
C TRP A 26 -1.55 -0.79 13.53
N PRO A 27 -2.87 -0.48 13.66
CA PRO A 27 -3.93 -1.27 13.04
C PRO A 27 -3.80 -1.42 11.52
N CYS A 28 -3.47 -0.33 10.81
CA CYS A 28 -3.26 -0.35 9.37
C CYS A 28 -2.14 -1.32 8.98
N ASN A 29 -0.97 -1.18 9.59
CA ASN A 29 0.17 -2.06 9.30
C ASN A 29 -0.14 -3.53 9.64
N ASN A 30 -0.75 -3.78 10.80
CA ASN A 30 -1.09 -5.13 11.23
C ASN A 30 -2.10 -5.80 10.26
N LEU A 31 -3.09 -5.06 9.77
CA LEU A 31 -4.04 -5.56 8.77
C LEU A 31 -3.36 -5.90 7.44
N CYS A 32 -2.47 -5.04 6.94
CA CYS A 32 -1.73 -5.29 5.71
C CYS A 32 -0.79 -6.50 5.85
N THR A 33 -0.15 -6.67 7.00
CA THR A 33 0.70 -7.83 7.31
C THR A 33 -0.14 -9.11 7.39
N GLN A 34 -1.28 -9.10 8.09
CA GLN A 34 -2.13 -10.29 8.21
C GLN A 34 -2.75 -10.72 6.87
N LYS A 35 -3.17 -9.76 6.04
CA LYS A 35 -3.87 -10.07 4.78
C LYS A 35 -2.92 -10.46 3.65
N TRP A 36 -1.78 -9.78 3.54
CA TRP A 36 -0.89 -9.89 2.38
C TRP A 36 0.57 -10.12 2.72
N ASN A 37 0.91 -10.31 4.01
CA ASN A 37 2.30 -10.32 4.48
C ASN A 37 3.08 -9.08 4.01
N GLY A 38 2.36 -7.94 3.92
CA GLY A 38 2.88 -6.65 3.49
C GLY A 38 3.00 -5.65 4.64
N SER A 39 3.27 -4.41 4.29
CA SER A 39 3.32 -3.27 5.20
C SER A 39 2.16 -2.31 4.92
N GLY A 40 1.69 -1.62 5.96
CA GLY A 40 0.64 -0.62 5.87
C GLY A 40 1.13 0.75 6.29
N MET A 41 0.72 1.77 5.55
CA MET A 41 0.97 3.17 5.90
C MET A 41 -0.32 3.97 5.83
N CYS A 42 -0.53 4.84 6.81
CA CYS A 42 -1.61 5.80 6.74
C CYS A 42 -1.21 6.99 5.89
N PHE A 43 -2.01 7.32 4.89
CA PHE A 43 -1.83 8.51 4.07
C PHE A 43 -3.09 9.37 4.12
N GLN A 44 -2.91 10.69 4.11
CA GLN A 44 -4.01 11.63 4.04
C GLN A 44 -4.29 11.92 2.57
N ASN A 45 -5.50 11.59 2.11
CA ASN A 45 -5.98 12.00 0.80
C ASN A 45 -7.12 13.00 0.99
N GLU A 46 -6.86 14.24 0.58
CA GLU A 46 -7.76 15.40 0.72
C GLU A 46 -8.16 15.67 2.18
N GLN A 47 -9.16 14.97 2.71
CA GLN A 47 -9.69 15.12 4.07
C GLN A 47 -9.74 13.81 4.86
N ILE A 48 -9.31 12.72 4.22
CA ILE A 48 -9.51 11.37 4.72
C ILE A 48 -8.17 10.70 4.96
N LYS A 49 -7.95 10.19 6.18
CA LYS A 49 -6.79 9.37 6.50
C LYS A 49 -7.09 7.92 6.12
N SER A 50 -6.49 7.47 5.01
CA SER A 50 -6.66 6.14 4.45
C SER A 50 -5.48 5.23 4.74
N CYS A 51 -5.71 3.92 4.84
CA CYS A 51 -4.66 2.91 4.98
C CYS A 51 -4.25 2.37 3.62
N LEU A 52 -3.00 2.63 3.21
CA LEU A 52 -2.38 2.06 2.02
C LEU A 52 -1.54 0.85 2.42
N CYS A 53 -1.89 -0.31 1.90
CA CYS A 53 -1.07 -1.50 2.01
C CYS A 53 -0.14 -1.62 0.81
N THR A 54 1.11 -2.00 1.07
CA THR A 54 2.11 -2.35 0.05
C THR A 54 2.58 -3.77 0.31
N PHE A 55 2.47 -4.64 -0.69
CA PHE A 55 2.76 -6.07 -0.53
C PHE A 55 3.29 -6.66 -1.84
N PRO A 56 4.05 -7.77 -1.81
CA PRO A 56 4.47 -8.44 -3.04
C PRO A 56 3.25 -8.94 -3.81
N CYS A 57 3.16 -8.61 -5.10
CA CYS A 57 2.10 -9.13 -5.95
C CYS A 57 2.16 -10.67 -5.96
N LYS A 58 1.01 -11.31 -5.79
CA LYS A 58 0.91 -12.74 -6.07
C LYS A 58 0.95 -12.91 -7.59
N ILE A 59 1.95 -13.67 -8.04
CA ILE A 59 2.16 -14.07 -9.44
C ILE A 59 1.07 -15.07 -9.85
#